data_AF-A0A844BSD4-F1
#
_entry.id   AF-A0A844BSD4-F1
#
_cell.length_a   1.000
_cell.length_b   1.000
_cell.length_c   1.000
_cell.angle_alpha   90.00
_cell.angle_beta   90.00
_cell.angle_gamma   90.00
#
_symmetry.space_group_name_H-M   'P 1'
#
loop_
_entity.id
_entity.type
_entity.pdbx_description
1 polymer ?
#
loop_
_entity_poly.entity_id
_entity_poly.type
_entity_poly.pdbx_seq_one_letter_code
_entity_poly.pdbx_strand_id
1 'polypeptide(L)'
;MMTTFKQRLINVGLALSLVVPLHLATAQTVLAQEIPANNEVAEFLVHGEAIDTESTMYPTVSFDIVEAELPADRIVVDESTLYSDTLLFIESPGREEVYYHNFTNPTTYRDYSAWPMYYLIYDNGDMEMLHSINFTEKISEYYDVLAFLNAHKEELLHKVSNDFVWPFADDIDHLYELQGQFAPQMIADAKAAMMRAEAVYETLGEDDPYHYSATEIIEEMRVGHDALMQRYNNMYSETPAFNYYKSEDLYDETTADELIVSVEEVIATLPEAIQRRLSNFYFVPKYEVTYVMEDSFIDAYAMPTGVIYFGDDIEPDQKGLIYHEIAHIIDFNSYSPTSLEYEEFTRYSTNPDWQEIHDAEWYNADDSEYYYNDPVESFAQAFAGYTLEKYMGMQMSELGYVDEDIANRPLSKAYFDDFFERHGFNE
;
A
#
# COMPACT_ATOMS: atom_id res chain seq x y z
N MET A 1 -26.30 11.34 -35.83
CA MET A 1 -27.11 10.20 -36.34
C MET A 1 -27.24 9.28 -35.14
N MET A 2 -28.41 9.20 -34.52
CA MET A 2 -28.66 8.44 -33.28
C MET A 2 -28.96 6.97 -33.59
N THR A 3 -28.79 6.11 -32.58
CA THR A 3 -29.08 4.66 -32.45
C THR A 3 -28.04 3.73 -33.08
N THR A 4 -27.37 2.82 -32.35
CA THR A 4 -27.90 1.75 -31.46
C THR A 4 -27.09 1.51 -30.16
N PHE A 5 -27.77 0.91 -29.19
CA PHE A 5 -27.43 0.71 -27.78
C PHE A 5 -27.06 -0.76 -27.50
N LYS A 6 -25.91 -1.01 -26.85
CA LYS A 6 -25.68 -2.01 -25.78
C LYS A 6 -24.25 -1.87 -25.22
N GLN A 7 -24.11 -1.08 -24.16
CA GLN A 7 -22.86 -0.88 -23.43
C GLN A 7 -22.59 -2.08 -22.51
N ARG A 8 -21.45 -2.75 -22.70
CA ARG A 8 -20.86 -3.58 -21.65
C ARG A 8 -19.80 -2.73 -20.97
N LEU A 9 -20.12 -2.26 -19.76
CA LEU A 9 -19.11 -1.80 -18.81
C LEU A 9 -18.41 -3.05 -18.28
N ILE A 10 -17.09 -3.11 -18.40
CA ILE A 10 -16.27 -4.14 -17.74
C ILE A 10 -15.50 -3.39 -16.67
N ASN A 11 -15.77 -3.74 -15.41
CA ASN A 11 -15.00 -3.24 -14.28
C ASN A 11 -13.68 -3.99 -14.24
N VAL A 12 -12.57 -3.26 -14.35
CA VAL A 12 -11.23 -3.79 -14.08
C VAL A 12 -11.00 -3.56 -12.60
N GLY A 13 -11.46 -4.50 -11.77
CA GLY A 13 -11.21 -4.45 -10.34
C GLY A 13 -9.79 -4.93 -10.06
N LEU A 14 -9.08 -4.25 -9.17
CA LEU A 14 -7.82 -4.75 -8.63
C LEU A 14 -8.17 -5.96 -7.76
N ALA A 15 -7.69 -7.15 -8.14
CA ALA A 15 -7.80 -8.35 -7.31
C ALA A 15 -6.76 -8.32 -6.18
N LEU A 16 -6.57 -7.16 -5.53
CA LEU A 16 -5.89 -7.10 -4.24
C LEU A 16 -6.97 -7.34 -3.19
N SER A 17 -7.24 -8.62 -2.95
CA SER A 17 -8.04 -9.10 -1.84
C SER A 17 -7.35 -8.79 -0.52
N LEU A 18 -7.45 -7.54 -0.07
CA LEU A 18 -7.28 -7.11 1.32
C LEU A 18 -8.23 -5.92 1.58
N VAL A 19 -9.51 -6.09 1.21
CA VAL A 19 -10.58 -5.31 1.84
C VAL A 19 -10.81 -5.98 3.20
N VAL A 20 -10.04 -5.57 4.20
CA VAL A 20 -10.51 -5.70 5.58
C VAL A 20 -11.53 -4.57 5.73
N PRO A 21 -12.83 -4.85 5.91
CA PRO A 21 -13.78 -3.82 6.28
C PRO A 21 -13.34 -3.29 7.64
N LEU A 22 -12.59 -2.19 7.64
CA LEU A 22 -12.33 -1.46 8.85
C LEU A 22 -13.67 -0.93 9.34
N HIS A 23 -14.09 -1.38 10.52
CA HIS A 23 -14.86 -0.49 11.38
C HIS A 23 -13.88 0.60 11.78
N LEU A 24 -13.82 1.66 10.97
CA LEU A 24 -13.02 2.83 11.27
C LEU A 24 -13.70 3.53 12.44
N ALA A 25 -13.32 3.13 13.65
CA ALA A 25 -13.46 4.00 14.80
C ALA A 25 -12.75 5.32 14.45
N THR A 26 -13.38 6.43 14.81
CA THR A 26 -12.79 7.76 14.72
C THR A 26 -11.47 7.75 15.47
N ALA A 27 -10.36 7.63 14.76
CA ALA A 27 -9.05 7.56 15.36
C ALA A 27 -8.47 8.98 15.46
N GLN A 28 -8.12 9.40 16.68
CA GLN A 28 -7.51 10.70 16.90
C GLN A 28 -5.99 10.57 16.80
N THR A 29 -5.36 11.46 16.02
CA THR A 29 -3.89 11.59 16.03
C THR A 29 -3.45 12.06 17.41
N VAL A 30 -2.65 11.26 18.10
CA VAL A 30 -2.17 11.56 19.46
C VAL A 30 -0.71 12.01 19.51
N LEU A 31 0.05 11.66 18.47
CA LEU A 31 1.41 12.14 18.25
C LEU A 31 1.62 12.29 16.74
N ALA A 32 1.88 13.53 16.32
CA ALA A 32 2.31 13.88 14.97
C ALA A 32 3.71 14.49 15.06
N GLN A 33 4.61 14.01 14.22
CA GLN A 33 6.00 14.49 14.17
C GLN A 33 6.21 15.31 12.90
N GLU A 34 6.63 16.56 13.06
CA GLU A 34 6.98 17.46 11.95
C GLU A 34 8.50 17.47 11.77
N ILE A 35 8.97 17.25 10.54
CA ILE A 35 10.39 17.23 10.19
C ILE A 35 10.58 18.08 8.93
N PRO A 36 11.61 18.96 8.89
CA PRO A 36 11.88 19.79 7.72
C PRO A 36 12.07 18.96 6.43
N ALA A 37 11.47 19.43 5.34
CA ALA A 37 11.65 18.82 4.03
C ALA A 37 13.11 18.93 3.52
N ASN A 38 13.58 17.90 2.81
CA ASN A 38 14.70 18.06 1.90
C ASN A 38 14.24 18.90 0.69
N ASN A 39 15.01 19.93 0.32
CA ASN A 39 14.63 20.88 -0.73
C ASN A 39 14.77 20.33 -2.16
N GLU A 40 15.38 19.16 -2.32
CA GLU A 40 15.52 18.51 -3.63
C GLU A 40 14.16 18.02 -4.15
N VAL A 41 13.99 18.05 -5.48
CA VAL A 41 12.82 17.47 -6.14
C VAL A 41 13.02 15.97 -6.12
N ALA A 42 11.99 15.23 -5.69
CA ALA A 42 12.00 13.77 -5.73
C ALA A 42 12.24 13.27 -7.17
N GLU A 43 13.43 12.72 -7.43
CA GLU A 43 13.76 12.04 -8.67
C GLU A 43 13.41 10.55 -8.54
N PHE A 44 12.85 9.96 -9.59
CA PHE A 44 12.65 8.52 -9.69
C PHE A 44 13.81 7.92 -10.49
N LEU A 45 14.62 7.10 -9.83
CA LEU A 45 15.87 6.55 -10.36
C LEU A 45 15.71 5.07 -10.67
N VAL A 46 16.04 4.68 -11.89
CA VAL A 46 16.18 3.29 -12.32
C VAL A 46 17.64 3.06 -12.68
N HIS A 47 18.30 2.12 -11.99
CA HIS A 47 19.75 1.91 -12.10
C HIS A 47 20.59 3.19 -11.88
N GLY A 48 20.11 4.10 -11.02
CA GLY A 48 20.77 5.37 -10.73
C GLY A 48 20.62 6.45 -11.81
N GLU A 49 19.79 6.22 -12.85
CA GLU A 49 19.45 7.22 -13.86
C GLU A 49 18.01 7.70 -13.66
N ALA A 50 17.81 9.02 -13.67
CA ALA A 50 16.49 9.61 -13.61
C ALA A 50 15.69 9.28 -14.88
N ILE A 51 14.48 8.76 -14.71
CA ILE A 51 13.57 8.45 -15.82
C ILE A 51 12.52 9.56 -16.02
N ASP A 52 11.88 9.56 -17.18
CA ASP A 52 10.74 10.44 -17.45
C ASP A 52 9.50 9.95 -16.68
N THR A 53 9.11 10.71 -15.66
CA THR A 53 7.92 10.45 -14.86
C THR A 53 6.70 11.24 -15.32
N GLU A 54 6.82 12.17 -16.27
CA GLU A 54 5.76 13.13 -16.59
C GLU A 54 5.03 12.84 -17.89
N SER A 55 5.75 12.35 -18.91
CA SER A 55 5.13 12.04 -20.21
C SER A 55 4.10 10.94 -20.05
N THR A 56 2.93 11.09 -20.66
CA THR A 56 1.91 10.05 -20.75
C THR A 56 0.97 10.27 -21.93
N MET A 57 0.32 9.21 -22.35
CA MET A 57 -0.80 9.26 -23.31
C MET A 57 -2.16 9.53 -22.64
N TYR A 58 -2.26 9.43 -21.32
CA TYR A 58 -3.49 9.61 -20.57
C TYR A 58 -3.76 11.07 -20.21
N PRO A 59 -5.02 11.49 -20.04
CA PRO A 59 -5.34 12.77 -19.41
C PRO A 59 -4.81 12.78 -17.97
N THR A 60 -4.21 13.90 -17.56
CA THR A 60 -3.60 14.04 -16.24
C THR A 60 -3.92 15.38 -15.61
N VAL A 61 -3.72 15.46 -14.29
CA VAL A 61 -3.78 16.74 -13.58
C VAL A 61 -2.46 17.50 -13.73
N SER A 62 -2.56 18.81 -13.82
CA SER A 62 -1.43 19.71 -13.66
C SER A 62 -1.19 19.97 -12.17
N PHE A 63 0.06 20.17 -11.78
CA PHE A 63 0.44 20.48 -10.42
C PHE A 63 1.65 21.41 -10.39
N ASP A 64 1.76 22.16 -9.30
CA ASP A 64 2.92 22.98 -8.98
C ASP A 64 3.63 22.42 -7.75
N ILE A 65 4.95 22.64 -7.68
CA ILE A 65 5.74 22.37 -6.48
C ILE A 65 6.01 23.71 -5.78
N VAL A 66 5.44 23.88 -4.59
CA VAL A 66 5.56 25.10 -3.78
C VAL A 66 6.45 24.88 -2.55
N GLU A 67 6.75 25.95 -1.83
CA GLU A 67 7.39 25.84 -0.51
C GLU A 67 6.34 25.44 0.54
N ALA A 68 6.61 24.36 1.26
CA ALA A 68 5.82 23.87 2.39
C ALA A 68 6.75 23.12 3.37
N GLU A 69 6.27 22.87 4.59
CA GLU A 69 7.06 22.22 5.64
C GLU A 69 7.30 20.73 5.34
N LEU A 70 6.24 20.02 4.97
CA LEU A 70 6.30 18.60 4.62
C LEU A 70 6.44 18.41 3.10
N PRO A 71 7.20 17.40 2.62
CA PRO A 71 7.36 17.12 1.19
C PRO A 71 6.04 16.97 0.44
N ALA A 72 5.07 16.23 0.98
CA ALA A 72 3.79 16.00 0.33
C ALA A 72 3.01 17.31 0.13
N ASP A 73 3.05 18.24 1.08
CA ASP A 73 2.34 19.53 1.01
C ASP A 73 2.88 20.48 -0.06
N ARG A 74 4.11 20.25 -0.51
CA ARG A 74 4.71 20.99 -1.63
C ARG A 74 3.97 20.71 -2.94
N ILE A 75 3.34 19.55 -3.08
CA ILE A 75 2.64 19.15 -4.31
C ILE A 75 1.22 19.72 -4.28
N VAL A 76 0.96 20.76 -5.09
CA VAL A 76 -0.34 21.45 -5.16
C VAL A 76 -0.97 21.19 -6.52
N VAL A 77 -2.14 20.56 -6.51
CA VAL A 77 -2.92 20.24 -7.71
C VAL A 77 -3.59 21.51 -8.26
N ASP A 78 -3.54 21.73 -9.58
CA ASP A 78 -4.35 22.73 -10.25
C ASP A 78 -5.79 22.21 -10.38
N GLU A 79 -6.68 22.74 -9.53
CA GLU A 79 -8.09 22.39 -9.49
C GLU A 79 -8.80 22.52 -10.84
N SER A 80 -8.34 23.42 -11.73
CA SER A 80 -8.93 23.60 -13.06
C SER A 80 -8.69 22.42 -14.00
N THR A 81 -7.78 21.52 -13.63
CA THR A 81 -7.42 20.31 -14.37
C THR A 81 -7.91 19.02 -13.72
N LEU A 82 -8.70 19.10 -12.63
CA LEU A 82 -9.22 17.93 -11.91
C LEU A 82 -10.05 16.98 -12.77
N TYR A 83 -10.66 17.48 -13.85
CA TYR A 83 -11.53 16.72 -14.72
C TYR A 83 -11.15 16.93 -16.18
N SER A 84 -11.30 15.89 -16.99
CA SER A 84 -11.02 15.94 -18.43
C SER A 84 -12.06 15.16 -19.22
N ASP A 85 -12.69 15.80 -20.21
CA ASP A 85 -13.56 15.09 -21.17
C ASP A 85 -12.75 14.38 -22.29
N THR A 86 -11.41 14.41 -22.21
CA THR A 86 -10.56 13.79 -23.22
C THR A 86 -10.46 12.29 -22.93
N LEU A 87 -11.08 11.49 -23.79
CA LEU A 87 -11.04 10.03 -23.73
C LEU A 87 -9.96 9.49 -24.64
N LEU A 88 -9.30 8.42 -24.20
CA LEU A 88 -8.35 7.70 -25.04
C LEU A 88 -9.10 6.72 -25.94
N PHE A 89 -8.95 6.90 -27.25
CA PHE A 89 -9.59 6.05 -28.26
C PHE A 89 -8.65 4.92 -28.71
N ILE A 90 -9.19 3.71 -28.82
CA ILE A 90 -8.50 2.50 -29.24
C ILE A 90 -9.26 1.89 -30.43
N GLU A 91 -8.63 1.86 -31.60
CA GLU A 91 -9.22 1.33 -32.83
C GLU A 91 -9.13 -0.21 -32.84
N SER A 92 -10.29 -0.89 -32.81
CA SER A 92 -10.42 -2.35 -33.01
C SER A 92 -9.41 -3.25 -32.26
N PRO A 93 -9.35 -3.24 -30.92
CA PRO A 93 -8.38 -4.01 -30.12
C PRO A 93 -8.57 -5.55 -30.14
N GLY A 94 -9.50 -6.09 -30.93
CA GLY A 94 -9.77 -7.53 -30.92
C GLY A 94 -10.45 -8.01 -29.61
N ARG A 95 -10.87 -9.29 -29.58
CA ARG A 95 -11.71 -9.84 -28.49
C ARG A 95 -10.94 -10.42 -27.30
N GLU A 96 -9.64 -10.69 -27.45
CA GLU A 96 -8.79 -11.28 -26.41
C GLU A 96 -8.17 -10.22 -25.48
N GLU A 97 -8.12 -8.95 -25.90
CA GLU A 97 -7.50 -7.85 -25.15
C GLU A 97 -8.41 -7.25 -24.05
N VAL A 98 -9.65 -7.75 -23.95
CA VAL A 98 -10.74 -7.08 -23.21
C VAL A 98 -10.73 -7.38 -21.72
N TYR A 99 -10.05 -8.43 -21.26
CA TYR A 99 -10.33 -8.91 -19.92
C TYR A 99 -9.48 -8.33 -18.80
N TYR A 100 -8.15 -8.18 -18.92
CA TYR A 100 -7.40 -7.65 -17.76
C TYR A 100 -6.10 -6.87 -18.01
N HIS A 101 -5.43 -6.87 -19.18
CA HIS A 101 -4.01 -6.43 -19.18
C HIS A 101 -3.39 -5.64 -20.31
N ASN A 102 -4.16 -5.12 -21.26
CA ASN A 102 -3.57 -4.30 -22.32
C ASN A 102 -3.96 -2.84 -22.16
N PHE A 103 -3.30 -2.16 -21.23
CA PHE A 103 -3.25 -0.70 -21.12
C PHE A 103 -2.53 -0.11 -22.35
N THR A 104 -3.04 -0.33 -23.56
CA THR A 104 -2.58 0.36 -24.78
C THR A 104 -1.06 0.43 -25.02
N ASN A 105 -0.28 -0.58 -24.58
CA ASN A 105 1.19 -0.55 -24.51
C ASN A 105 1.69 0.66 -23.69
N PRO A 106 1.67 0.60 -22.35
CA PRO A 106 2.26 1.67 -21.53
C PRO A 106 3.75 1.78 -21.89
N THR A 107 4.24 3.01 -22.04
CA THR A 107 5.65 3.25 -22.47
C THR A 107 6.44 4.07 -21.47
N THR A 108 5.76 4.73 -20.55
CA THR A 108 6.32 5.67 -19.58
C THR A 108 5.91 5.27 -18.18
N TYR A 109 6.64 5.75 -17.17
CA TYR A 109 6.29 5.56 -15.77
C TYR A 109 4.86 6.01 -15.45
N ARG A 110 4.44 7.16 -16.01
CA ARG A 110 3.10 7.71 -15.77
C ARG A 110 1.98 6.94 -16.47
N ASP A 111 2.30 6.26 -17.58
CA ASP A 111 1.35 5.30 -18.18
C ASP A 111 1.11 4.09 -17.26
N TYR A 112 2.16 3.59 -16.60
CA TYR A 112 2.05 2.48 -15.64
C TYR A 112 1.35 2.89 -14.33
N SER A 113 1.54 4.15 -13.87
CA SER A 113 0.88 4.67 -12.66
C SER A 113 -0.59 5.06 -12.89
N ALA A 114 -1.07 5.08 -14.13
CA ALA A 114 -2.45 5.33 -14.46
C ALA A 114 -3.30 4.07 -14.20
N TRP A 115 -4.55 4.22 -13.74
CA TRP A 115 -5.48 3.11 -13.57
C TRP A 115 -6.78 3.33 -14.40
N PRO A 116 -6.96 2.61 -15.53
CA PRO A 116 -8.14 2.64 -16.37
C PRO A 116 -9.23 1.82 -15.72
N MET A 117 -10.33 2.49 -15.45
CA MET A 117 -11.43 1.94 -14.68
C MET A 117 -12.41 1.17 -15.56
N TYR A 118 -12.70 1.75 -16.74
CA TYR A 118 -13.75 1.24 -17.60
C TYR A 118 -13.38 1.37 -19.08
N TYR A 119 -13.91 0.43 -19.87
CA TYR A 119 -13.91 0.51 -21.32
C TYR A 119 -15.34 0.72 -21.83
N LEU A 120 -15.54 1.73 -22.66
CA LEU A 120 -16.73 1.87 -23.49
C LEU A 120 -16.47 1.14 -24.80
N ILE A 121 -17.14 0.01 -24.99
CA ILE A 121 -17.01 -0.81 -26.21
C ILE A 121 -18.18 -0.48 -27.15
N TYR A 122 -17.86 -0.05 -28.37
CA TYR A 122 -18.83 0.29 -29.41
C TYR A 122 -19.18 -0.92 -30.29
N ASP A 123 -20.35 -0.87 -30.94
CA ASP A 123 -20.87 -1.94 -31.81
C ASP A 123 -19.93 -2.32 -32.96
N ASN A 124 -19.09 -1.37 -33.41
CA ASN A 124 -18.10 -1.58 -34.47
C ASN A 124 -16.80 -2.23 -33.96
N GLY A 125 -16.68 -2.47 -32.66
CA GLY A 125 -15.51 -3.04 -32.01
C GLY A 125 -14.48 -2.02 -31.54
N ASP A 126 -14.71 -0.72 -31.76
CA ASP A 126 -13.86 0.33 -31.20
C ASP A 126 -14.06 0.44 -29.69
N MET A 127 -13.07 1.02 -29.00
CA MET A 127 -13.13 1.22 -27.55
C MET A 127 -12.68 2.64 -27.17
N GLU A 128 -13.35 3.22 -26.19
CA GLU A 128 -12.86 4.39 -25.45
C GLU A 128 -12.53 3.96 -24.02
N MET A 129 -11.37 4.37 -23.54
CA MET A 129 -10.91 4.05 -22.21
C MET A 129 -11.21 5.22 -21.27
N LEU A 130 -11.79 4.89 -20.11
CA LEU A 130 -12.13 5.84 -19.07
C LEU A 130 -11.16 5.66 -17.91
N HIS A 131 -10.51 6.77 -17.60
CA HIS A 131 -9.73 6.96 -16.38
C HIS A 131 -10.56 7.76 -15.37
N SER A 132 -10.20 7.74 -14.09
CA SER A 132 -10.93 8.44 -13.02
C SER A 132 -11.13 9.94 -13.30
N ILE A 133 -10.14 10.60 -13.91
CA ILE A 133 -10.19 12.01 -14.31
C ILE A 133 -11.29 12.29 -15.34
N ASN A 134 -11.77 11.26 -16.04
CA ASN A 134 -12.81 11.40 -17.04
C ASN A 134 -14.21 11.49 -16.46
N PHE A 135 -14.42 11.20 -15.17
CA PHE A 135 -15.73 11.12 -14.54
C PHE A 135 -16.35 12.52 -14.36
N THR A 136 -16.79 13.11 -15.46
CA THR A 136 -17.44 14.43 -15.53
C THR A 136 -18.96 14.29 -15.61
N GLU A 137 -19.69 15.39 -15.41
CA GLU A 137 -21.16 15.40 -15.63
C GLU A 137 -21.58 14.90 -17.02
N LYS A 138 -20.70 14.92 -18.03
CA LYS A 138 -21.03 14.47 -19.38
C LYS A 138 -21.09 12.96 -19.53
N ILE A 139 -20.37 12.23 -18.69
CA ILE A 139 -20.32 10.77 -18.73
C ILE A 139 -20.97 10.12 -17.50
N SER A 140 -21.59 10.92 -16.63
CA SER A 140 -22.32 10.47 -15.44
C SER A 140 -23.54 9.61 -15.73
N GLU A 141 -23.97 9.49 -16.99
CA GLU A 141 -24.99 8.51 -17.38
C GLU A 141 -24.49 7.06 -17.37
N TYR A 142 -23.18 6.84 -17.26
CA TYR A 142 -22.56 5.51 -17.33
C TYR A 142 -22.15 4.91 -15.99
N TYR A 143 -22.23 5.67 -14.90
CA TYR A 143 -21.85 5.21 -13.55
C TYR A 143 -22.76 5.84 -12.50
N ASP A 144 -22.96 5.11 -11.39
CA ASP A 144 -23.57 5.66 -10.18
C ASP A 144 -22.50 6.23 -9.22
N VAL A 145 -22.94 6.82 -8.12
CA VAL A 145 -22.08 7.42 -7.10
C VAL A 145 -21.08 6.40 -6.54
N LEU A 146 -21.52 5.17 -6.26
CA LEU A 146 -20.62 4.15 -5.69
C LEU A 146 -19.59 3.68 -6.70
N ALA A 147 -19.95 3.55 -7.97
CA ALA A 147 -19.00 3.26 -9.05
C ALA A 147 -17.98 4.40 -9.22
N PHE A 148 -18.40 5.65 -9.11
CA PHE A 148 -17.49 6.80 -9.10
C PHE A 148 -16.50 6.73 -7.91
N LEU A 149 -17.00 6.51 -6.70
CA LEU A 149 -16.15 6.48 -5.50
C LEU A 149 -15.18 5.31 -5.52
N ASN A 150 -15.65 4.11 -5.87
CA ASN A 150 -14.77 2.96 -6.01
C ASN A 150 -13.71 3.19 -7.10
N ALA A 151 -14.04 3.86 -8.20
CA ALA A 151 -13.07 4.16 -9.24
C ALA A 151 -11.89 5.00 -8.73
N HIS A 152 -12.17 6.00 -7.90
CA HIS A 152 -11.12 6.82 -7.30
C HIS A 152 -10.38 6.07 -6.18
N LYS A 153 -11.06 5.16 -5.47
CA LYS A 153 -10.42 4.27 -4.50
C LYS A 153 -9.41 3.35 -5.16
N GLU A 154 -9.78 2.65 -6.22
CA GLU A 154 -8.86 1.74 -6.94
C GLU A 154 -7.65 2.50 -7.50
N GLU A 155 -7.88 3.68 -8.09
CA GLU A 155 -6.78 4.54 -8.55
C GLU A 155 -5.83 4.93 -7.41
N LEU A 156 -6.37 5.28 -6.24
CA LEU A 156 -5.58 5.63 -5.07
C LEU A 156 -4.80 4.40 -4.56
N LEU A 157 -5.47 3.25 -4.41
CA LEU A 157 -4.84 2.02 -3.95
C LEU A 157 -3.69 1.57 -4.85
N HIS A 158 -3.85 1.68 -6.18
CA HIS A 158 -2.79 1.46 -7.17
C HIS A 158 -1.54 2.31 -6.91
N LYS A 159 -1.74 3.56 -6.46
CA LYS A 159 -0.64 4.48 -6.11
C LYS A 159 -0.04 4.21 -4.74
N VAL A 160 -0.88 3.79 -3.80
CA VAL A 160 -0.45 3.45 -2.44
C VAL A 160 0.39 2.17 -2.45
N SER A 161 -0.01 1.16 -3.23
CA SER A 161 0.76 -0.08 -3.39
C SER A 161 2.07 0.15 -4.13
N ASN A 162 2.11 1.14 -5.05
CA ASN A 162 3.23 1.37 -5.96
C ASN A 162 3.58 0.09 -6.75
N ASP A 163 2.59 -0.78 -6.97
CA ASP A 163 2.78 -2.11 -7.55
C ASP A 163 3.19 -2.05 -9.03
N PHE A 164 2.91 -0.95 -9.72
CA PHE A 164 3.17 -0.74 -11.13
C PHE A 164 4.64 -0.49 -11.51
N VAL A 165 5.56 -0.50 -10.54
CA VAL A 165 7.00 -0.28 -10.81
C VAL A 165 7.74 -1.55 -11.22
N TRP A 166 7.10 -2.72 -11.13
CA TRP A 166 7.67 -4.01 -11.52
C TRP A 166 8.31 -4.08 -12.92
N PRO A 167 7.81 -3.38 -13.98
CA PRO A 167 8.42 -3.44 -15.30
C PRO A 167 9.81 -2.79 -15.38
N PHE A 168 10.17 -2.00 -14.37
CA PHE A 168 11.46 -1.31 -14.25
C PHE A 168 12.47 -2.08 -13.38
N ALA A 169 12.03 -3.16 -12.73
CA ALA A 169 12.87 -3.97 -11.85
C ALA A 169 13.59 -5.09 -12.63
N ASP A 170 14.83 -5.39 -12.23
CA ASP A 170 15.62 -6.49 -12.79
C ASP A 170 15.40 -7.79 -11.99
N ASP A 171 15.22 -7.64 -10.69
CA ASP A 171 15.02 -8.71 -9.71
C ASP A 171 14.21 -8.15 -8.51
N ILE A 172 13.99 -9.02 -7.52
CA ILE A 172 13.20 -8.69 -6.33
C ILE A 172 13.85 -7.62 -5.43
N ASP A 173 15.18 -7.52 -5.42
CA ASP A 173 15.89 -6.52 -4.62
C ASP A 173 15.79 -5.14 -5.27
N HIS A 174 15.99 -5.07 -6.58
CA HIS A 174 15.76 -3.83 -7.33
C HIS A 174 14.29 -3.41 -7.25
N LEU A 175 13.34 -4.36 -7.23
CA LEU A 175 11.93 -4.04 -7.01
C LEU A 175 11.68 -3.44 -5.63
N TYR A 176 12.27 -4.02 -4.58
CA TYR A 176 12.18 -3.48 -3.23
C TYR A 176 12.73 -2.05 -3.14
N GLU A 177 13.85 -1.77 -3.82
CA GLU A 177 14.39 -0.41 -3.95
C GLU A 177 13.39 0.53 -4.65
N LEU A 178 12.86 0.13 -5.81
CA LEU A 178 11.93 0.94 -6.61
C LEU A 178 10.61 1.22 -5.91
N GLN A 179 10.06 0.26 -5.15
CA GLN A 179 8.81 0.46 -4.41
C GLN A 179 8.92 1.52 -3.29
N GLY A 180 10.14 1.91 -2.92
CA GLY A 180 10.40 3.01 -1.98
C GLY A 180 10.46 4.37 -2.64
N GLN A 181 10.45 4.43 -3.97
CA GLN A 181 10.56 5.68 -4.71
C GLN A 181 9.18 6.15 -5.16
N PHE A 182 8.94 7.46 -5.05
CA PHE A 182 7.67 8.08 -5.39
C PHE A 182 7.87 9.35 -6.21
N ALA A 183 7.27 9.42 -7.40
CA ALA A 183 7.33 10.61 -8.23
C ALA A 183 6.31 11.68 -7.76
N PRO A 184 6.63 12.99 -7.86
CA PRO A 184 5.70 14.08 -7.53
C PRO A 184 4.35 13.99 -8.24
N GLN A 185 4.34 13.60 -9.52
CA GLN A 185 3.11 13.44 -10.29
C GLN A 185 2.16 12.40 -9.72
N MET A 186 2.70 11.32 -9.15
CA MET A 186 1.90 10.26 -8.54
C MET A 186 1.17 10.79 -7.30
N ILE A 187 1.85 11.64 -6.52
CA ILE A 187 1.25 12.34 -5.37
C ILE A 187 0.17 13.31 -5.83
N ALA A 188 0.41 14.07 -6.91
CA ALA A 188 -0.58 14.98 -7.47
C ALA A 188 -1.84 14.22 -7.93
N ASP A 189 -1.67 13.12 -8.66
CA ASP A 189 -2.76 12.30 -9.15
C ASP A 189 -3.55 11.65 -7.98
N ALA A 190 -2.87 11.19 -6.91
CA ALA A 190 -3.51 10.66 -5.71
C ALA A 190 -4.33 11.72 -4.95
N LYS A 191 -3.77 12.92 -4.77
CA LYS A 191 -4.49 14.08 -4.20
C LYS A 191 -5.72 14.43 -5.03
N ALA A 192 -5.56 14.47 -6.35
CA ALA A 192 -6.67 14.74 -7.25
C ALA A 192 -7.78 13.67 -7.15
N ALA A 193 -7.41 12.39 -6.99
CA ALA A 193 -8.38 11.32 -6.81
C ALA A 193 -9.21 11.52 -5.52
N MET A 194 -8.55 11.89 -4.42
CA MET A 194 -9.23 12.21 -3.16
C MET A 194 -10.13 13.45 -3.29
N MET A 195 -9.64 14.53 -3.91
CA MET A 195 -10.43 15.75 -4.14
C MET A 195 -11.70 15.49 -4.95
N ARG A 196 -11.62 14.64 -5.98
CA ARG A 196 -12.78 14.21 -6.78
C ARG A 196 -13.78 13.41 -5.95
N ALA A 197 -13.29 12.45 -5.16
CA ALA A 197 -14.13 11.61 -4.31
C ALA A 197 -14.86 12.42 -3.23
N GLU A 198 -14.15 13.29 -2.50
CA GLU A 198 -14.73 14.19 -1.49
C GLU A 198 -15.78 15.11 -2.09
N ALA A 199 -15.49 15.72 -3.25
CA ALA A 199 -16.44 16.62 -3.91
C ALA A 199 -17.78 15.93 -4.24
N VAL A 200 -17.77 14.63 -4.56
CA VAL A 200 -19.00 13.87 -4.78
C VAL A 200 -19.65 13.49 -3.45
N TYR A 201 -18.86 13.02 -2.48
CA TYR A 201 -19.36 12.63 -1.15
C TYR A 201 -20.07 13.78 -0.43
N GLU A 202 -19.52 15.00 -0.49
CA GLU A 202 -20.12 16.20 0.11
C GLU A 202 -21.50 16.56 -0.46
N THR A 203 -21.86 16.04 -1.63
CA THR A 203 -23.20 16.23 -2.22
C THR A 203 -24.25 15.27 -1.66
N LEU A 204 -23.84 14.21 -0.97
CA LEU A 204 -24.73 13.19 -0.40
C LEU A 204 -25.22 13.65 0.97
N GLY A 205 -26.51 13.93 1.09
CA GLY A 205 -27.12 14.15 2.41
C GLY A 205 -27.17 12.85 3.23
N GLU A 206 -27.30 12.96 4.55
CA GLU A 206 -27.40 11.80 5.46
C GLU A 206 -28.55 10.83 5.10
N ASP A 207 -29.61 11.34 4.48
CA ASP A 207 -30.78 10.56 4.04
C ASP A 207 -30.58 9.89 2.66
N ASP A 208 -29.44 10.10 1.98
CA ASP A 208 -29.16 9.49 0.68
C ASP A 208 -28.99 7.96 0.83
N PRO A 209 -29.62 7.14 -0.03
CA PRO A 209 -29.51 5.68 0.07
C PRO A 209 -28.08 5.15 -0.07
N TYR A 210 -27.17 5.93 -0.64
CA TYR A 210 -25.76 5.57 -0.79
C TYR A 210 -24.86 6.15 0.31
N HIS A 211 -25.36 7.02 1.19
CA HIS A 211 -24.53 7.75 2.16
C HIS A 211 -23.65 6.81 3.00
N TYR A 212 -24.24 5.76 3.58
CA TYR A 212 -23.49 4.80 4.41
C TYR A 212 -22.34 4.13 3.66
N SER A 213 -22.60 3.53 2.50
CA SER A 213 -21.55 2.87 1.69
C SER A 213 -20.55 3.87 1.12
N ALA A 214 -20.98 5.10 0.82
CA ALA A 214 -20.07 6.16 0.39
C ALA A 214 -19.13 6.60 1.51
N THR A 215 -19.63 6.68 2.76
CA THR A 215 -18.81 6.95 3.95
C THR A 215 -17.74 5.86 4.12
N GLU A 216 -18.10 4.58 4.05
CA GLU A 216 -17.12 3.48 4.14
C GLU A 216 -16.00 3.62 3.09
N ILE A 217 -16.36 3.89 1.84
CA ILE A 217 -15.37 4.06 0.75
C ILE A 217 -14.48 5.29 0.99
N ILE A 218 -15.05 6.42 1.41
CA ILE A 218 -14.29 7.65 1.64
C ILE A 218 -13.32 7.50 2.82
N GLU A 219 -13.73 6.84 3.90
CA GLU A 219 -12.84 6.60 5.04
C GLU A 219 -11.68 5.66 4.67
N GLU A 220 -11.93 4.59 3.91
CA GLU A 220 -10.86 3.75 3.34
C GLU A 220 -9.89 4.58 2.48
N MET A 221 -10.43 5.47 1.63
CA MET A 221 -9.61 6.36 0.80
C MET A 221 -8.80 7.35 1.65
N ARG A 222 -9.37 7.92 2.72
CA ARG A 222 -8.65 8.83 3.63
C ARG A 222 -7.45 8.13 4.28
N VAL A 223 -7.63 6.91 4.77
CA VAL A 223 -6.54 6.10 5.35
C VAL A 223 -5.45 5.82 4.31
N GLY A 224 -5.83 5.36 3.12
CA GLY A 224 -4.87 5.10 2.04
C GLY A 224 -4.12 6.35 1.60
N HIS A 225 -4.84 7.47 1.45
CA HIS A 225 -4.26 8.76 1.08
C HIS A 225 -3.27 9.25 2.13
N ASP A 226 -3.66 9.24 3.42
CA ASP A 226 -2.76 9.61 4.52
C ASP A 226 -1.51 8.74 4.55
N ALA A 227 -1.67 7.42 4.35
CA ALA A 227 -0.56 6.49 4.32
C ALA A 227 0.44 6.80 3.18
N LEU A 228 -0.07 7.09 1.99
CA LEU A 228 0.76 7.48 0.86
C LEU A 228 1.48 8.82 1.10
N MET A 229 0.78 9.82 1.64
CA MET A 229 1.40 11.10 1.96
C MET A 229 2.50 10.93 3.02
N GLN A 230 2.27 10.09 4.03
CA GLN A 230 3.25 9.84 5.08
C GLN A 230 4.47 9.08 4.54
N ARG A 231 4.29 8.06 3.68
CA ARG A 231 5.42 7.39 3.03
C ARG A 231 6.22 8.34 2.14
N TYR A 232 5.55 9.23 1.41
CA TYR A 232 6.21 10.27 0.63
C TYR A 232 7.02 11.23 1.53
N ASN A 233 6.42 11.68 2.63
CA ASN A 233 7.11 12.52 3.62
C ASN A 233 8.31 11.79 4.21
N ASN A 234 8.17 10.53 4.59
CA ASN A 234 9.24 9.72 5.15
C ASN A 234 10.37 9.49 4.16
N MET A 235 10.08 9.40 2.86
CA MET A 235 11.12 9.25 1.84
C MET A 235 11.92 10.53 1.60
N TYR A 236 11.27 11.70 1.66
CA TYR A 236 11.88 12.98 1.23
C TYR A 236 12.08 14.02 2.33
N SER A 237 11.86 13.67 3.59
CA SER A 237 12.26 14.47 4.76
C SER A 237 13.67 14.13 5.22
N GLU A 238 14.29 15.02 5.99
CA GLU A 238 15.64 14.80 6.56
C GLU A 238 15.71 13.48 7.35
N THR A 239 14.69 13.20 8.16
CA THR A 239 14.52 11.95 8.91
C THR A 239 13.07 11.48 8.80
N PRO A 240 12.79 10.17 8.91
CA PRO A 240 11.41 9.67 8.94
C PRO A 240 10.68 10.10 10.22
N ALA A 241 9.37 10.32 10.11
CA ALA A 241 8.44 10.64 11.18
C ALA A 241 7.24 9.70 11.12
N PHE A 242 6.57 9.49 12.24
CA PHE A 242 5.41 8.60 12.30
C PHE A 242 4.25 9.25 13.01
N ASN A 243 3.05 9.00 12.51
CA ASN A 243 1.81 9.39 13.16
C ASN A 243 1.22 8.19 13.89
N TYR A 244 0.74 8.46 15.11
CA TYR A 244 0.12 7.47 15.98
C TYR A 244 -1.33 7.84 16.18
N TYR A 245 -2.22 6.90 15.88
CA TYR A 245 -3.66 7.07 15.90
C TYR A 245 -4.29 6.15 16.94
N LYS A 246 -5.08 6.70 17.86
CA LYS A 246 -5.83 5.92 18.85
C LYS A 246 -7.31 5.98 18.53
N SER A 247 -7.94 4.81 18.45
CA SER A 247 -9.40 4.69 18.39
C SER A 247 -10.03 5.32 19.64
N GLU A 248 -11.17 5.99 19.48
CA GLU A 248 -11.98 6.48 20.59
C GLU A 248 -12.62 5.36 21.42
N ASP A 249 -12.66 4.13 20.88
CA ASP A 249 -13.31 2.96 21.49
C ASP A 249 -12.33 2.03 22.23
N LEU A 250 -11.08 2.45 22.44
CA LEU A 250 -10.08 1.67 23.18
C LEU A 250 -10.57 1.29 24.59
N TYR A 251 -10.36 0.02 24.96
CA TYR A 251 -10.67 -0.47 26.30
C TYR A 251 -9.65 0.02 27.34
N ASP A 252 -8.38 0.15 26.96
CA ASP A 252 -7.29 0.63 27.82
C ASP A 252 -6.32 1.57 27.09
N GLU A 253 -6.52 2.87 27.26
CA GLU A 253 -5.63 3.90 26.73
C GLU A 253 -4.21 3.84 27.30
N THR A 254 -4.02 3.34 28.53
CA THR A 254 -2.68 3.29 29.16
C THR A 254 -1.82 2.21 28.50
N THR A 255 -2.40 1.05 28.24
CA THR A 255 -1.73 -0.03 27.51
C THR A 255 -1.36 0.41 26.09
N ALA A 256 -2.25 1.14 25.40
CA ALA A 256 -1.94 1.72 24.09
C ALA A 256 -0.78 2.75 24.15
N ASP A 257 -0.75 3.63 25.16
CA ASP A 257 0.33 4.60 25.33
C ASP A 257 1.68 3.92 25.62
N GLU A 258 1.69 2.86 26.42
CA GLU A 258 2.90 2.06 26.67
C GLU A 258 3.36 1.30 25.42
N LEU A 259 2.43 0.79 24.61
CA LEU A 259 2.76 0.15 23.35
C LEU A 259 3.33 1.13 22.31
N ILE A 260 2.83 2.38 22.25
CA ILE A 260 3.43 3.44 21.41
C ILE A 260 4.91 3.61 21.75
N VAL A 261 5.27 3.65 23.04
CA VAL A 261 6.67 3.77 23.46
C VAL A 261 7.50 2.58 22.97
N SER A 262 6.98 1.36 23.06
CA SER A 262 7.67 0.18 22.54
C SER A 262 7.83 0.17 21.02
N VAL A 263 6.84 0.69 20.29
CA VAL A 263 6.91 0.88 18.83
C VAL A 263 8.03 1.88 18.50
N GLU A 264 8.08 3.03 19.18
CA GLU A 264 9.17 4.01 19.01
C GLU A 264 10.55 3.42 19.33
N GLU A 265 10.66 2.66 20.43
CA GLU A 265 11.90 1.99 20.79
C GLU A 265 12.37 0.99 19.73
N VAL A 266 11.45 0.18 19.17
CA VAL A 266 11.77 -0.78 18.09
C VAL A 266 12.19 -0.05 16.82
N ILE A 267 11.41 0.94 16.36
CA ILE A 267 11.71 1.71 15.16
C ILE A 267 13.10 2.37 15.25
N ALA A 268 13.44 2.94 16.42
CA ALA A 268 14.72 3.61 16.63
C ALA A 268 15.94 2.68 16.52
N THR A 269 15.76 1.36 16.60
CA THR A 269 16.85 0.39 16.37
C THR A 269 17.05 0.03 14.91
N LEU A 270 16.05 0.25 14.05
CA LEU A 270 16.08 -0.19 12.67
C LEU A 270 16.93 0.74 11.80
N PRO A 271 17.53 0.21 10.72
CA PRO A 271 18.13 1.04 9.68
C PRO A 271 17.12 2.04 9.11
N GLU A 272 17.59 3.25 8.83
CA GLU A 272 16.73 4.33 8.32
C GLU A 272 16.01 3.94 7.02
N ALA A 273 16.65 3.17 6.16
CA ALA A 273 16.06 2.65 4.93
C ALA A 273 14.81 1.78 5.17
N ILE A 274 14.75 1.02 6.28
CA ILE A 274 13.56 0.26 6.69
C ILE A 274 12.53 1.21 7.30
N GLN A 275 12.95 2.13 8.17
CA GLN A 275 12.06 3.12 8.79
C GLN A 275 11.28 3.92 7.74
N ARG A 276 11.95 4.31 6.63
CA ARG A 276 11.33 5.06 5.52
C ARG A 276 10.26 4.28 4.75
N ARG A 277 10.13 2.96 4.97
CA ARG A 277 9.04 2.14 4.39
C ARG A 277 7.76 2.17 5.20
N LEU A 278 7.87 2.53 6.47
CA LEU A 278 6.75 2.57 7.40
C LEU A 278 5.95 3.87 7.20
N SER A 279 4.66 3.80 7.54
CA SER A 279 3.72 4.90 7.41
C SER A 279 3.16 5.33 8.76
N ASN A 280 1.99 4.79 9.14
CA ASN A 280 1.23 5.20 10.30
C ASN A 280 0.98 3.98 11.21
N PHE A 281 0.78 4.24 12.49
CA PHE A 281 0.48 3.22 13.49
C PHE A 281 -0.89 3.48 14.11
N TYR A 282 -1.74 2.45 14.11
CA TYR A 282 -3.08 2.52 14.65
C TYR A 282 -3.22 1.60 15.86
N PHE A 283 -3.82 2.12 16.92
CA PHE A 283 -4.13 1.39 18.13
C PHE A 283 -5.64 1.32 18.22
N VAL A 284 -6.18 0.11 18.08
CA VAL A 284 -7.60 -0.14 17.92
C VAL A 284 -8.06 -1.23 18.88
N PRO A 285 -9.36 -1.29 19.21
CA PRO A 285 -9.91 -2.41 19.97
C PRO A 285 -9.58 -3.74 19.32
N LYS A 286 -9.24 -4.78 20.11
CA LYS A 286 -8.92 -6.12 19.58
C LYS A 286 -9.94 -6.64 18.56
N TYR A 287 -11.23 -6.35 18.75
CA TYR A 287 -12.26 -6.84 17.84
C TYR A 287 -12.24 -6.21 16.44
N GLU A 288 -11.50 -5.12 16.25
CA GLU A 288 -11.30 -4.47 14.94
C GLU A 288 -10.09 -5.08 14.21
N VAL A 289 -9.20 -5.75 14.95
CA VAL A 289 -8.07 -6.51 14.44
C VAL A 289 -8.54 -7.93 14.10
N THR A 290 -9.33 -8.06 13.03
CA THR A 290 -9.92 -9.34 12.62
C THR A 290 -9.31 -9.86 11.34
N TYR A 291 -8.92 -11.14 11.35
CA TYR A 291 -8.57 -11.85 10.13
C TYR A 291 -9.85 -12.34 9.44
N VAL A 292 -10.12 -11.81 8.25
CA VAL A 292 -11.38 -12.00 7.49
C VAL A 292 -11.68 -13.47 7.19
N MET A 293 -10.69 -14.37 7.27
CA MET A 293 -10.86 -15.77 6.88
C MET A 293 -11.21 -16.74 8.04
N GLU A 294 -11.06 -16.38 9.31
CA GLU A 294 -11.14 -17.37 10.40
C GLU A 294 -11.97 -17.02 11.65
N ASP A 295 -12.68 -15.88 11.68
CA ASP A 295 -13.39 -15.43 12.90
C ASP A 295 -12.46 -15.41 14.16
N SER A 296 -11.15 -15.25 13.95
CA SER A 296 -10.12 -15.17 14.98
C SER A 296 -9.60 -13.74 15.11
N PHE A 297 -9.45 -13.30 16.36
CA PHE A 297 -8.81 -12.03 16.67
C PHE A 297 -7.29 -12.24 16.65
N ILE A 298 -6.59 -11.41 15.88
CA ILE A 298 -5.13 -11.35 15.87
C ILE A 298 -4.70 -10.15 16.71
N ASP A 299 -3.45 -10.18 17.17
CA ASP A 299 -2.93 -9.13 18.05
C ASP A 299 -2.52 -7.89 17.25
N ALA A 300 -1.94 -8.09 16.07
CA ALA A 300 -1.56 -7.02 15.16
C ALA A 300 -1.71 -7.45 13.70
N TYR A 301 -1.72 -6.49 12.77
CA TYR A 301 -1.50 -6.76 11.35
C TYR A 301 -0.87 -5.58 10.63
N ALA A 302 -0.04 -5.89 9.64
CA ALA A 302 0.54 -4.95 8.71
C ALA A 302 -0.24 -4.90 7.39
N MET A 303 -0.33 -3.71 6.81
CA MET A 303 -0.93 -3.48 5.49
C MET A 303 0.17 -3.19 4.45
N PRO A 304 0.01 -3.59 3.17
CA PRO A 304 0.95 -3.25 2.10
C PRO A 304 1.22 -1.74 1.95
N THR A 305 0.30 -0.92 2.46
CA THR A 305 0.37 0.55 2.48
C THR A 305 1.41 1.11 3.47
N GLY A 306 2.12 0.27 4.24
CA GLY A 306 3.07 0.71 5.27
C GLY A 306 2.43 0.97 6.64
N VAL A 307 1.11 0.77 6.76
CA VAL A 307 0.34 0.97 8.00
C VAL A 307 0.39 -0.30 8.84
N ILE A 308 0.54 -0.16 10.16
CA ILE A 308 0.46 -1.28 11.11
C ILE A 308 -0.63 -0.98 12.14
N TYR A 309 -1.49 -1.98 12.39
CA TYR A 309 -2.55 -1.94 13.39
C TYR A 309 -2.18 -2.83 14.57
N PHE A 310 -2.39 -2.32 15.77
CA PHE A 310 -2.20 -3.03 17.02
C PHE A 310 -3.51 -3.08 17.80
N GLY A 311 -3.86 -4.26 18.30
CA GLY A 311 -4.92 -4.47 19.26
C GLY A 311 -4.55 -3.88 20.62
N ASP A 312 -5.57 -3.42 21.34
CA ASP A 312 -5.44 -2.74 22.63
C ASP A 312 -5.19 -3.66 23.84
N ASP A 313 -5.10 -4.97 23.61
CA ASP A 313 -4.80 -5.97 24.63
C ASP A 313 -3.41 -6.60 24.49
N ILE A 314 -2.57 -6.07 23.60
CA ILE A 314 -1.16 -6.46 23.47
C ILE A 314 -0.38 -6.01 24.70
N GLU A 315 0.40 -6.93 25.28
CA GLU A 315 1.35 -6.57 26.34
C GLU A 315 2.45 -5.64 25.76
N PRO A 316 2.72 -4.47 26.39
CA PRO A 316 3.64 -3.48 25.82
C PRO A 316 5.08 -3.98 25.58
N ASP A 317 5.53 -5.07 26.21
CA ASP A 317 6.87 -5.62 26.04
C ASP A 317 7.02 -6.60 24.85
N GLN A 318 5.96 -6.81 24.05
CA GLN A 318 5.93 -7.67 22.86
C GLN A 318 6.68 -7.09 21.66
N LYS A 319 7.95 -6.71 21.83
CA LYS A 319 8.82 -6.12 20.79
C LYS A 319 9.06 -7.06 19.61
N GLY A 320 9.01 -8.37 19.86
CA GLY A 320 9.06 -9.39 18.80
C GLY A 320 7.90 -9.26 17.82
N LEU A 321 6.68 -9.03 18.31
CA LEU A 321 5.51 -8.81 17.46
C LEU A 321 5.65 -7.53 16.61
N ILE A 322 6.20 -6.46 17.17
CA ILE A 322 6.42 -5.21 16.43
C ILE A 322 7.40 -5.43 15.27
N TYR A 323 8.51 -6.14 15.49
CA TYR A 323 9.41 -6.49 14.39
C TYR A 323 8.76 -7.44 13.38
N HIS A 324 7.90 -8.35 13.83
CA HIS A 324 7.15 -9.27 12.96
C HIS A 324 6.27 -8.49 11.98
N GLU A 325 5.49 -7.52 12.46
CA GLU A 325 4.65 -6.70 11.56
C GLU A 325 5.48 -5.82 10.61
N ILE A 326 6.63 -5.33 11.05
CA ILE A 326 7.56 -4.59 10.18
C ILE A 326 8.12 -5.51 9.09
N ALA A 327 8.35 -6.78 9.37
CA ALA A 327 8.80 -7.76 8.39
C ALA A 327 7.76 -7.99 7.28
N HIS A 328 6.47 -8.01 7.64
CA HIS A 328 5.38 -8.05 6.65
C HIS A 328 5.42 -6.84 5.73
N ILE A 329 5.69 -5.62 6.25
CA ILE A 329 5.88 -4.45 5.39
C ILE A 329 7.05 -4.65 4.42
N ILE A 330 8.19 -5.17 4.89
CA ILE A 330 9.36 -5.45 4.02
C ILE A 330 8.99 -6.45 2.93
N ASP A 331 8.28 -7.52 3.28
CA ASP A 331 7.84 -8.55 2.35
C ASP A 331 6.83 -8.02 1.33
N PHE A 332 5.81 -7.27 1.76
CA PHE A 332 4.86 -6.60 0.86
C PHE A 332 5.55 -5.64 -0.10
N ASN A 333 6.58 -4.92 0.38
CA ASN A 333 7.36 -3.99 -0.44
C ASN A 333 8.32 -4.69 -1.42
N SER A 334 8.26 -6.02 -1.55
CA SER A 334 8.99 -6.82 -2.55
C SER A 334 8.05 -7.52 -3.54
N TYR A 335 6.76 -7.18 -3.49
CA TYR A 335 5.73 -7.80 -4.31
C TYR A 335 5.95 -7.53 -5.80
N SER A 336 6.22 -8.59 -6.57
CA SER A 336 6.19 -8.58 -8.03
C SER A 336 5.05 -9.45 -8.52
N PRO A 337 4.13 -8.94 -9.36
CA PRO A 337 3.31 -9.82 -10.17
C PRO A 337 4.23 -10.64 -11.10
N THR A 338 4.07 -11.96 -11.16
CA THR A 338 4.82 -12.85 -12.07
C THR A 338 4.05 -13.17 -13.34
N SER A 339 2.78 -12.81 -13.39
CA SER A 339 1.99 -12.77 -14.61
C SER A 339 1.42 -11.38 -14.79
N LEU A 340 1.26 -10.97 -16.05
CA LEU A 340 0.53 -9.75 -16.36
C LEU A 340 -0.84 -9.84 -15.68
N GLU A 341 -1.53 -10.97 -15.72
CA GLU A 341 -2.86 -11.21 -15.14
C GLU A 341 -2.98 -11.06 -13.61
N TYR A 342 -1.93 -10.69 -12.87
CA TYR A 342 -1.88 -10.65 -11.39
C TYR A 342 -2.30 -11.97 -10.73
N GLU A 343 -2.36 -13.07 -11.49
CA GLU A 343 -2.79 -14.39 -11.00
C GLU A 343 -1.68 -15.11 -10.23
N GLU A 344 -0.43 -14.75 -10.50
CA GLU A 344 0.75 -15.28 -9.83
C GLU A 344 1.62 -14.10 -9.36
N PHE A 345 2.23 -14.22 -8.19
CA PHE A 345 3.11 -13.21 -7.63
C PHE A 345 4.28 -13.85 -6.87
N THR A 346 5.37 -13.09 -6.75
CA THR A 346 6.52 -13.44 -5.91
C THR A 346 6.87 -12.27 -5.00
N ARG A 347 7.37 -12.60 -3.82
CA ARG A 347 7.90 -11.69 -2.79
C ARG A 347 8.95 -12.44 -1.99
N TYR A 348 9.65 -11.79 -1.06
CA TYR A 348 10.75 -12.43 -0.32
C TYR A 348 10.30 -13.72 0.35
N SER A 349 9.13 -13.72 0.97
CA SER A 349 8.55 -14.89 1.63
C SER A 349 8.03 -15.99 0.70
N THR A 350 7.86 -15.73 -0.60
CA THR A 350 7.36 -16.74 -1.55
C THR A 350 8.33 -17.05 -2.68
N ASN A 351 9.54 -16.48 -2.62
CA ASN A 351 10.58 -16.77 -3.60
C ASN A 351 11.24 -18.13 -3.34
N PRO A 352 11.90 -18.74 -4.35
CA PRO A 352 12.51 -20.05 -4.20
C PRO A 352 13.59 -20.13 -3.10
N ASP A 353 14.32 -19.06 -2.86
CA ASP A 353 15.40 -19.03 -1.88
C ASP A 353 14.85 -19.15 -0.45
N TRP A 354 13.79 -18.41 -0.13
CA TRP A 354 13.11 -18.54 1.16
C TRP A 354 12.34 -19.86 1.26
N GLN A 355 11.69 -20.31 0.20
CA GLN A 355 10.92 -21.56 0.24
C GLN A 355 11.79 -22.77 0.64
N GLU A 356 13.04 -22.84 0.16
CA GLU A 356 13.98 -23.90 0.57
C GLU A 356 14.30 -23.84 2.08
N ILE A 357 14.43 -22.63 2.64
CA ILE A 357 14.69 -22.42 4.08
C ILE A 357 13.44 -22.74 4.91
N HIS A 358 12.28 -22.27 4.46
CA HIS A 358 10.99 -22.55 5.08
C HIS A 358 10.76 -24.05 5.19
N ASP A 359 10.90 -24.79 4.10
CA ASP A 359 10.70 -26.24 4.06
C ASP A 359 11.68 -26.99 5.00
N ALA A 360 12.90 -26.45 5.18
CA ALA A 360 13.94 -27.07 5.98
C ALA A 360 13.83 -26.77 7.48
N GLU A 361 13.39 -25.57 7.86
CA GLU A 361 13.40 -25.11 9.24
C GLU A 361 11.99 -24.92 9.80
N TRP A 362 11.06 -24.31 9.06
CA TRP A 362 9.78 -23.85 9.61
C TRP A 362 8.63 -24.82 9.38
N TYR A 363 8.63 -25.52 8.24
CA TYR A 363 7.56 -26.42 7.87
C TYR A 363 7.43 -27.62 8.83
N ASN A 364 6.26 -27.79 9.42
CA ASN A 364 5.93 -28.90 10.31
C ASN A 364 4.90 -29.84 9.67
N ALA A 365 5.40 -30.89 9.02
CA ALA A 365 4.55 -31.90 8.37
C ALA A 365 3.63 -32.68 9.35
N ASP A 366 3.95 -32.69 10.64
CA ASP A 366 3.19 -33.40 11.67
C ASP A 366 2.05 -32.55 12.26
N ASP A 367 2.03 -31.24 11.98
CA ASP A 367 1.01 -30.30 12.44
C ASP A 367 0.61 -29.35 11.32
N SER A 368 -0.45 -29.69 10.57
CA SER A 368 -0.94 -28.88 9.46
C SER A 368 -1.56 -27.54 9.89
N GLU A 369 -1.88 -27.37 11.17
CA GLU A 369 -2.42 -26.13 11.74
C GLU A 369 -1.33 -25.26 12.38
N TYR A 370 -0.06 -25.68 12.29
CA TYR A 370 1.07 -24.87 12.76
C TYR A 370 1.12 -23.55 11.98
N TYR A 371 0.99 -22.44 12.70
CA TYR A 371 0.86 -21.10 12.13
C TYR A 371 1.98 -20.76 11.14
N TYR A 372 3.23 -21.08 11.48
CA TYR A 372 4.39 -20.84 10.62
C TYR A 372 4.61 -21.90 9.53
N ASN A 373 3.61 -22.76 9.26
CA ASN A 373 3.55 -23.47 7.97
C ASN A 373 3.21 -22.50 6.82
N ASP A 374 2.69 -21.31 7.09
CA ASP A 374 2.61 -20.25 6.10
C ASP A 374 4.02 -19.64 5.91
N PRO A 375 4.59 -19.66 4.69
CA PRO A 375 5.91 -19.10 4.44
C PRO A 375 5.99 -17.59 4.73
N VAL A 376 4.88 -16.86 4.62
CA VAL A 376 4.76 -15.43 4.93
C VAL A 376 4.98 -15.19 6.42
N GLU A 377 4.25 -15.92 7.25
CA GLU A 377 4.36 -15.84 8.71
C GLU A 377 5.73 -16.31 9.20
N SER A 378 6.28 -17.36 8.59
CA SER A 378 7.62 -17.85 8.95
C SER A 378 8.72 -16.83 8.60
N PHE A 379 8.59 -16.12 7.48
CA PHE A 379 9.51 -15.06 7.08
C PHE A 379 9.48 -13.92 8.11
N ALA A 380 8.27 -13.47 8.46
CA ALA A 380 8.08 -12.39 9.42
C ALA A 380 8.63 -12.75 10.80
N GLN A 381 8.37 -13.98 11.26
CA GLN A 381 8.88 -14.46 12.55
C GLN A 381 10.40 -14.61 12.57
N ALA A 382 10.99 -15.10 11.48
CA ALA A 382 12.42 -15.23 11.37
C ALA A 382 13.13 -13.86 11.33
N PHE A 383 12.56 -12.88 10.62
CA PHE A 383 13.05 -11.50 10.65
C PHE A 383 12.97 -10.94 12.07
N ALA A 384 11.84 -11.11 12.76
CA ALA A 384 11.65 -10.63 14.12
C ALA A 384 12.67 -11.21 15.10
N GLY A 385 12.89 -12.53 15.05
CA GLY A 385 13.92 -13.17 15.85
C GLY A 385 15.33 -12.67 15.52
N TYR A 386 15.63 -12.47 14.24
CA TYR A 386 16.92 -11.93 13.78
C TYR A 386 17.18 -10.51 14.31
N THR A 387 16.24 -9.58 14.13
CA THR A 387 16.41 -8.18 14.54
C THR A 387 16.37 -8.02 16.06
N LEU A 388 15.53 -8.78 16.75
CA LEU A 388 15.48 -8.81 18.21
C LEU A 388 16.83 -9.26 18.80
N GLU A 389 17.42 -10.33 18.26
CA GLU A 389 18.76 -10.77 18.68
C GLU A 389 19.81 -9.69 18.34
N LYS A 390 19.80 -9.19 17.10
CA LYS A 390 20.81 -8.25 16.59
C LYS A 390 20.85 -6.94 17.37
N TYR A 391 19.70 -6.33 17.63
CA TYR A 391 19.61 -4.99 18.18
C TYR A 391 19.31 -4.94 19.67
N MET A 392 18.62 -5.94 20.21
CA MET A 392 18.24 -5.96 21.63
C MET A 392 18.95 -7.05 22.42
N GLY A 393 19.64 -7.98 21.76
CA GLY A 393 20.34 -9.09 22.43
C GLY A 393 19.39 -10.08 23.11
N MET A 394 18.13 -10.12 22.67
CA MET A 394 17.06 -10.95 23.22
C MET A 394 16.66 -12.05 22.24
N GLN A 395 16.03 -13.10 22.73
CA GLN A 395 15.44 -14.18 21.93
C GLN A 395 13.91 -14.15 21.99
N MET A 396 13.25 -14.69 20.96
CA MET A 396 11.78 -14.73 20.88
C MET A 396 11.16 -15.52 22.05
N SER A 397 11.84 -16.58 22.51
CA SER A 397 11.42 -17.37 23.67
C SER A 397 11.43 -16.59 24.99
N GLU A 398 12.22 -15.51 25.10
CA GLU A 398 12.19 -14.61 26.26
C GLU A 398 10.90 -13.78 26.32
N LEU A 399 10.21 -13.63 25.19
CA LEU A 399 8.92 -12.94 25.04
C LEU A 399 7.72 -13.89 25.02
N GLY A 400 7.95 -15.21 25.17
CA GLY A 400 6.89 -16.23 25.24
C GLY A 400 6.70 -17.07 23.98
N TYR A 401 7.41 -16.77 22.88
CA TYR A 401 7.39 -17.50 21.62
C TYR A 401 8.31 -18.73 21.69
N VAL A 402 7.81 -19.84 22.25
CA VAL A 402 8.58 -21.06 22.51
C VAL A 402 8.98 -21.74 21.20
N ASP A 403 10.25 -22.17 21.11
CA ASP A 403 10.84 -22.85 19.93
C ASP A 403 10.96 -21.98 18.66
N GLU A 404 10.84 -20.65 18.80
CA GLU A 404 10.89 -19.69 17.68
C GLU A 404 12.17 -18.85 17.65
N ASP A 405 13.17 -19.22 18.47
CA ASP A 405 14.46 -18.54 18.52
C ASP A 405 15.24 -18.70 17.20
N ILE A 406 15.69 -17.57 16.66
CA ILE A 406 16.52 -17.55 15.44
C ILE A 406 17.84 -18.32 15.62
N ALA A 407 18.34 -18.44 16.87
CA ALA A 407 19.52 -19.24 17.20
C ALA A 407 19.36 -20.75 16.85
N ASN A 408 18.12 -21.25 16.79
CA ASN A 408 17.80 -22.61 16.39
C ASN A 408 17.51 -22.75 14.87
N ARG A 409 17.62 -21.66 14.12
CA ARG A 409 17.25 -21.52 12.70
C ARG A 409 18.45 -21.01 11.87
N PRO A 410 19.55 -21.79 11.76
CA PRO A 410 20.80 -21.32 11.17
C PRO A 410 20.70 -20.91 9.70
N LEU A 411 19.82 -21.52 8.90
CA LEU A 411 19.61 -21.12 7.49
C LEU A 411 18.87 -19.79 7.42
N SER A 412 17.82 -19.61 8.23
CA SER A 412 17.11 -18.34 8.36
C SER A 412 18.04 -17.21 8.82
N LYS A 413 18.89 -17.46 9.83
CA LYS A 413 19.88 -16.49 10.30
C LYS A 413 20.86 -16.10 9.19
N ALA A 414 21.37 -17.07 8.45
CA ALA A 414 22.30 -16.82 7.34
C ALA A 414 21.64 -16.03 6.20
N TYR A 415 20.36 -16.30 5.91
CA TYR A 415 19.58 -15.54 4.94
C TYR A 415 19.44 -14.07 5.36
N PHE A 416 19.12 -13.78 6.62
CA PHE A 416 19.00 -12.40 7.08
C PHE A 416 20.36 -11.69 7.23
N ASP A 417 21.44 -12.40 7.53
CA ASP A 417 22.78 -11.82 7.46
C ASP A 417 23.10 -11.32 6.03
N ASP A 418 22.82 -12.16 5.02
CA ASP A 418 22.99 -11.81 3.60
C ASP A 418 22.00 -10.72 3.15
N PHE A 419 20.73 -10.79 3.54
CA PHE A 419 19.71 -9.78 3.26
C PHE A 419 20.13 -8.40 3.78
N PHE A 420 20.56 -8.31 5.04
CA PHE A 420 21.03 -7.05 5.61
C PHE A 420 22.31 -6.54 4.93
N GLU A 421 23.18 -7.43 4.44
CA GLU A 421 24.37 -7.04 3.67
C GLU A 421 24.01 -6.50 2.29
N ARG A 422 23.16 -7.21 1.53
CA ARG A 422 22.74 -6.83 0.17
C ARG A 422 22.01 -5.49 0.14
N HIS A 423 21.18 -5.21 1.15
CA HIS A 423 20.47 -3.94 1.25
C HIS A 423 21.24 -2.83 1.99
N GLY A 424 22.48 -3.08 2.43
CA GLY A 424 23.30 -2.07 3.13
C GLY A 424 22.74 -1.68 4.50
N PHE A 425 21.97 -2.56 5.15
CA PHE A 425 21.33 -2.34 6.46
C PHE A 425 22.27 -2.53 7.66
N ASN A 426 23.54 -2.85 7.41
CA ASN A 426 24.55 -3.08 8.44
C ASN A 426 25.35 -1.82 8.83
N GLU A 427 25.12 -0.69 8.16
CA GLU A 427 25.87 0.56 8.34
C GLU A 427 25.29 1.52 9.38
#